data_AF-A0A0G0H6N8-F1
#
_entry.id   AF-A0A0G0H6N8-F1
#
_cell.length_a   1.000
_cell.length_b   1.000
_cell.length_c   1.000
_cell.angle_alpha   90.00
_cell.angle_beta   90.00
_cell.angle_gamma   90.00
#
_symmetry.space_group_name_H-M   'P 1'
#
loop_
_entity.id
_entity.type
_entity.pdbx_description
1 polymer ?
#
loop_
_entity_poly.entity_id
_entity_poly.type
_entity_poly.pdbx_seq_one_letter_code
_entity_poly.pdbx_strand_id
1 'polypeptide(L)'
;MAYQKQKNQINPFENLILDDYEKEIETSIARGEWQPVENSEEMKKMFQEAAKRYTQLQQSQKITIRINQGDLIRLKAKANKKNIPYQTLLNALIRDYVTGVYSIKL
;
A
#
# COMPACT_ATOMS: atom_id res chain seq x y z
N MET A 1 11.29 -25.08 25.16
CA MET A 1 11.98 -25.38 23.88
C MET A 1 11.93 -24.12 23.02
N ALA A 2 13.04 -23.39 22.90
CA ALA A 2 13.10 -22.15 22.14
C ALA A 2 13.48 -22.45 20.69
N TYR A 3 12.62 -22.08 19.74
CA TYR A 3 12.83 -22.29 18.32
C TYR A 3 13.71 -21.15 17.76
N GLN A 4 14.98 -21.42 17.51
CA GLN A 4 15.87 -20.47 16.82
C GLN A 4 15.69 -20.65 15.30
N LYS A 5 15.03 -19.69 14.64
CA LYS A 5 14.98 -19.59 13.18
C LYS A 5 16.37 -19.20 12.67
N GLN A 6 17.11 -20.15 12.09
CA GLN A 6 18.30 -19.83 11.29
C GLN A 6 17.84 -19.06 10.05
N LYS A 7 18.21 -17.78 9.94
CA LYS A 7 18.09 -17.00 8.71
C LYS A 7 19.26 -17.39 7.81
N ASN A 8 19.10 -18.42 6.99
CA ASN A 8 19.98 -18.62 5.85
C ASN A 8 19.75 -17.44 4.88
N GLN A 9 20.77 -16.61 4.68
CA GLN A 9 20.76 -15.56 3.66
C GLN A 9 20.98 -16.23 2.30
N ILE A 10 19.92 -16.75 1.70
CA ILE A 10 19.94 -17.14 0.29
C ILE A 10 20.01 -15.82 -0.49
N ASN A 11 21.10 -15.57 -1.20
CA ASN A 11 21.18 -14.46 -2.13
C ASN A 11 20.35 -14.84 -3.37
N PRO A 12 19.18 -14.21 -3.61
CA PRO A 12 18.30 -14.60 -4.72
C PRO A 12 18.88 -14.27 -6.10
N PHE A 13 20.03 -13.60 -6.16
CA PHE A 13 20.70 -13.17 -7.39
C PHE A 13 21.92 -14.03 -7.76
N GLU A 14 22.25 -15.04 -6.95
CA GLU A 14 23.37 -15.94 -7.25
C GLU A 14 23.06 -16.81 -8.48
N ASN A 15 23.86 -16.68 -9.53
CA ASN A 15 23.69 -17.33 -10.85
C ASN A 15 22.42 -16.94 -11.64
N LEU A 16 21.97 -15.69 -11.50
CA LEU A 16 20.88 -15.17 -12.32
C LEU A 16 21.31 -15.09 -13.80
N ILE A 17 20.54 -15.72 -14.70
CA ILE A 17 20.75 -15.59 -16.14
C ILE A 17 20.08 -14.30 -16.59
N LEU A 18 20.89 -13.27 -16.80
CA LEU A 18 20.43 -11.98 -17.32
C LEU A 18 20.17 -12.07 -18.83
N ASP A 19 19.11 -11.40 -19.28
CA ASP A 19 18.91 -11.17 -20.71
C ASP A 19 19.91 -10.13 -21.26
N ASP A 20 19.91 -9.92 -22.58
CA ASP A 20 20.90 -9.05 -23.21
C ASP A 20 20.75 -7.58 -22.78
N TYR A 21 19.54 -7.12 -22.47
CA TYR A 21 19.26 -5.77 -22.01
C TYR A 21 19.69 -5.56 -20.56
N GLU A 22 19.40 -6.53 -19.69
CA GLU A 22 19.83 -6.51 -18.28
C GLU A 22 21.36 -6.52 -18.16
N LYS A 23 22.05 -7.31 -18.99
CA LYS A 23 23.53 -7.31 -19.07
C LYS A 23 24.08 -5.96 -19.53
N GLU A 24 23.44 -5.34 -20.52
CA GLU A 24 23.84 -4.01 -21.00
C GLU A 24 23.72 -2.98 -19.87
N ILE A 25 22.62 -2.99 -19.11
CA ILE A 25 22.47 -2.13 -17.93
C ILE A 25 23.57 -2.38 -16.90
N GLU A 26 23.82 -3.64 -16.52
CA GLU A 26 24.84 -3.98 -15.53
C GLU A 26 26.23 -3.51 -15.95
N THR A 27 26.59 -3.71 -17.23
CA THR A 27 27.88 -3.25 -17.75
C THR A 27 27.97 -1.73 -17.84
N SER A 28 26.90 -1.02 -18.20
CA SER A 28 26.88 0.46 -18.24
C SER A 28 27.07 1.08 -16.85
N ILE A 29 26.53 0.46 -15.80
CA ILE A 29 26.75 0.85 -14.40
C ILE A 29 28.21 0.60 -14.01
N ALA A 30 28.75 -0.59 -14.31
CA ALA A 30 30.14 -0.95 -14.01
C ALA A 30 31.16 -0.05 -14.73
N ARG A 31 30.82 0.44 -15.93
CA ARG A 31 31.64 1.40 -16.70
C ARG A 31 31.57 2.83 -16.16
N GLY A 32 30.70 3.12 -15.20
CA GLY A 32 30.58 4.46 -14.60
C GLY A 32 30.00 5.52 -15.54
N GLU A 33 29.23 5.10 -16.55
CA GLU A 33 28.61 6.00 -17.54
C GLU A 33 27.50 6.89 -16.92
N TRP A 34 26.97 6.48 -15.78
CA TRP A 34 25.89 7.17 -15.08
C TRP A 34 26.45 8.16 -14.06
N GLN A 35 26.26 9.46 -14.31
CA GLN A 35 26.54 10.50 -13.33
C GLN A 35 25.26 10.88 -12.57
N PRO A 36 25.34 11.09 -11.24
CA PRO A 36 24.21 11.60 -10.48
C PRO A 36 23.85 12.99 -10.99
N VAL A 37 22.56 13.18 -11.26
CA VAL A 37 22.02 14.49 -11.60
C VAL A 37 22.24 15.49 -10.47
N GLU A 38 22.46 16.76 -10.81
CA GLU A 38 22.51 17.83 -9.81
C GLU A 38 21.26 17.75 -8.93
N ASN A 39 21.45 17.86 -7.61
CA ASN A 39 20.39 17.77 -6.61
C ASN A 39 19.79 16.37 -6.35
N SER A 40 20.53 15.30 -6.65
CA SER A 40 20.13 13.89 -6.42
C SER A 40 19.68 13.60 -4.98
N GLU A 41 20.36 14.17 -3.97
CA GLU A 41 20.02 13.95 -2.56
C GLU A 41 18.72 14.64 -2.14
N GLU A 42 18.44 15.85 -2.63
CA GLU A 42 17.17 16.54 -2.35
C GLU A 42 16.01 15.80 -3.00
N MET A 43 16.14 15.39 -4.27
CA MET A 43 15.12 14.61 -4.95
C MET A 43 14.88 13.27 -4.26
N LYS A 44 15.95 12.56 -3.87
CA LYS A 44 15.83 11.30 -3.13
C LYS A 44 15.07 11.49 -1.83
N LYS A 45 15.37 12.55 -1.07
CA LYS A 45 14.63 12.90 0.15
C LYS A 45 13.17 13.22 -0.15
N MET A 46 12.89 14.00 -1.19
CA MET A 46 11.53 14.32 -1.62
C MET A 46 10.73 13.06 -1.96
N PHE A 47 11.29 12.14 -2.74
CA PHE A 47 10.64 10.88 -3.09
C PHE A 47 10.43 9.97 -1.88
N GLN A 48 11.40 9.88 -0.97
CA GLN A 48 11.26 9.14 0.27
C GLN A 48 10.13 9.70 1.15
N GLU A 49 10.04 11.02 1.28
CA GLU A 49 8.96 11.67 2.02
C GLU A 49 7.60 11.44 1.36
N ALA A 50 7.51 11.55 0.04
CA ALA A 50 6.28 11.30 -0.71
C ALA A 50 5.80 9.85 -0.51
N ALA A 51 6.70 8.87 -0.64
CA ALA A 51 6.40 7.47 -0.41
C ALA A 51 5.96 7.20 1.04
N LYS A 52 6.62 7.82 2.02
CA LYS A 52 6.26 7.73 3.44
C LYS A 52 4.86 8.29 3.70
N ARG A 53 4.56 9.49 3.19
CA ARG A 53 3.24 10.13 3.32
C ARG A 53 2.15 9.29 2.68
N TYR A 54 2.39 8.78 1.47
CA TYR A 54 1.46 7.88 0.80
C TYR A 54 1.17 6.63 1.63
N THR A 55 2.23 5.98 2.14
CA THR A 55 2.08 4.78 2.97
C THR A 55 1.31 5.07 4.26
N GLN A 56 1.60 6.19 4.92
CA GLN A 56 0.90 6.62 6.14
C GLN A 56 -0.58 6.91 5.90
N LEU A 57 -0.93 7.54 4.78
CA LEU A 57 -2.33 7.83 4.43
C LEU A 57 -3.11 6.57 4.05
N GLN A 58 -2.44 5.55 3.50
CA GLN A 58 -3.05 4.27 3.12
C GLN A 58 -3.16 3.29 4.29
N GLN A 59 -2.53 3.57 5.43
CA GLN A 59 -2.63 2.71 6.61
C GLN A 59 -4.04 2.75 7.19
N SER A 60 -4.77 1.66 7.01
CA SER A 60 -6.09 1.47 7.61
C SER A 60 -5.96 1.32 9.13
N GLN A 61 -6.65 2.18 9.89
CA GLN A 61 -6.79 2.02 11.34
C GLN A 61 -8.07 1.25 11.69
N LYS A 62 -8.00 0.39 12.73
CA LYS A 62 -9.16 -0.34 13.23
C LYS A 62 -9.92 0.54 14.23
N ILE A 63 -11.22 0.68 14.03
CA ILE A 63 -12.12 1.38 14.95
C ILE A 63 -13.25 0.45 15.40
N THR A 64 -13.67 0.55 16.65
CA THR A 64 -14.78 -0.22 17.22
C THR A 64 -16.01 0.67 17.31
N ILE A 65 -17.11 0.28 16.67
CA ILE A 65 -18.38 1.03 16.66
C ILE A 65 -19.49 0.12 17.17
N ARG A 66 -20.36 0.64 18.05
CA ARG A 66 -21.58 -0.05 18.47
C ARG A 66 -22.71 0.25 17.49
N ILE A 67 -23.33 -0.77 16.93
CA ILE A 67 -24.44 -0.65 15.98
C ILE A 67 -25.59 -1.53 16.47
N ASN A 68 -26.84 -1.04 16.34
CA ASN A 68 -28.01 -1.84 16.65
C ASN A 68 -28.12 -3.05 15.70
N GLN A 69 -28.57 -4.20 16.21
CA GLN A 69 -28.74 -5.42 15.43
C GLN A 69 -29.67 -5.22 14.22
N GLY A 70 -30.75 -4.44 14.40
CA GLY A 70 -31.67 -4.14 13.30
C GLY A 70 -30.99 -3.40 12.14
N ASP A 71 -30.15 -2.41 12.44
CA ASP A 71 -29.43 -1.64 11.43
C ASP A 71 -28.33 -2.47 10.76
N LEU A 72 -27.64 -3.32 11.52
CA LEU A 72 -26.65 -4.24 10.98
C LEU A 72 -27.26 -5.20 9.95
N ILE A 73 -28.46 -5.75 10.24
CA ILE A 73 -29.17 -6.63 9.31
C ILE A 73 -29.55 -5.88 8.03
N ARG A 74 -30.09 -4.66 8.15
CA ARG A 74 -30.45 -3.80 7.01
C ARG A 74 -29.23 -3.44 6.17
N LEU A 75 -28.09 -3.14 6.80
CA LEU A 75 -26.83 -2.84 6.12
C LEU A 75 -26.33 -4.06 5.32
N LYS A 76 -26.31 -5.24 5.94
CA LYS A 76 -25.93 -6.50 5.26
C LYS A 76 -26.84 -6.79 4.07
N ALA A 77 -28.15 -6.61 4.22
CA ALA A 77 -29.10 -6.79 3.12
C ALA A 77 -28.83 -5.81 1.96
N LYS A 78 -28.53 -4.54 2.24
CA LYS A 78 -28.16 -3.55 1.20
C LYS A 78 -26.84 -3.89 0.51
N ALA A 79 -25.85 -4.39 1.25
CA ALA A 79 -24.56 -4.79 0.72
C ALA A 79 -24.70 -6.02 -0.21
N ASN A 80 -25.47 -7.02 0.23
CA ASN A 80 -25.77 -8.21 -0.58
C ASN A 80 -26.48 -7.86 -1.89
N LYS A 81 -27.44 -6.91 -1.87
CA LYS A 81 -28.09 -6.43 -3.12
C LYS A 81 -27.12 -5.85 -4.14
N LYS A 82 -25.99 -5.31 -3.68
CA LYS A 82 -24.92 -4.74 -4.53
C LYS A 82 -23.77 -5.73 -4.78
N ASN A 83 -23.89 -6.99 -4.33
CA ASN A 83 -22.82 -8.00 -4.39
C ASN A 83 -21.48 -7.53 -3.80
N ILE A 84 -21.52 -6.75 -2.72
CA ILE A 84 -20.31 -6.29 -2.01
C ILE A 84 -20.36 -6.70 -0.53
N PRO A 85 -19.20 -6.89 0.12
CA PRO A 85 -19.14 -7.07 1.56
C PRO A 85 -19.72 -5.85 2.31
N TYR A 86 -20.38 -6.08 3.45
CA TYR A 86 -20.95 -4.99 4.22
C TYR A 86 -19.89 -4.03 4.79
N GLN A 87 -18.66 -4.52 5.05
CA GLN A 87 -17.55 -3.64 5.44
C GLN A 87 -17.16 -2.69 4.30
N THR A 88 -17.19 -3.16 3.05
CA THR A 88 -16.92 -2.32 1.88
C THR A 88 -17.97 -1.23 1.71
N LEU A 89 -19.24 -1.56 1.93
CA LEU A 89 -20.33 -0.57 1.93
C LEU A 89 -20.13 0.46 3.05
N LEU A 90 -19.74 0.03 4.25
CA LEU A 90 -19.48 0.93 5.37
C LEU A 90 -18.31 1.89 5.06
N ASN A 91 -17.21 1.38 4.50
CA ASN A 91 -16.08 2.21 4.08
C ASN A 91 -16.48 3.22 3.00
N ALA A 92 -17.34 2.82 2.06
CA ALA A 92 -17.87 3.73 1.05
C ALA A 92 -18.71 4.86 1.67
N LEU A 93 -19.59 4.54 2.62
CA LEU A 93 -20.39 5.55 3.32
C LEU A 93 -19.52 6.55 4.09
N ILE A 94 -18.47 6.07 4.78
CA ILE A 94 -17.52 6.94 5.49
C ILE A 94 -16.82 7.87 4.51
N ARG A 95 -16.30 7.34 3.41
CA ARG A 95 -15.65 8.14 2.36
C ARG A 95 -16.61 9.16 1.77
N ASP A 96 -17.79 8.74 1.34
CA ASP A 96 -18.76 9.62 0.68
C ASP A 96 -19.22 10.76 1.61
N TYR A 97 -19.29 10.49 2.92
CA TYR A 97 -19.53 11.52 3.94
C TYR A 97 -18.34 12.49 4.07
N VAL A 98 -17.11 11.98 4.18
CA VAL A 98 -15.90 12.81 4.30
C VAL A 98 -15.65 13.65 3.05
N THR A 99 -15.98 13.15 1.86
CA THR A 99 -15.85 13.89 0.59
C THR A 99 -17.00 14.86 0.33
N GLY A 100 -18.00 14.95 1.22
CA GLY A 100 -19.13 15.87 1.11
C GLY A 100 -20.22 15.44 0.10
N VAL A 101 -20.16 14.22 -0.42
CA VAL A 101 -21.18 13.66 -1.33
C VAL A 101 -22.45 13.32 -0.55
N TYR A 102 -22.30 12.92 0.71
CA TYR A 102 -23.40 12.61 1.61
C TYR A 102 -23.41 13.55 2.81
N SER A 103 -24.56 14.14 3.13
CA SER A 103 -24.76 14.99 4.30
C SER A 103 -25.63 14.27 5.34
N ILE A 104 -25.17 14.27 6.59
CA ILE A 104 -25.93 13.76 7.74
C ILE A 104 -26.58 14.96 8.42
N LYS A 105 -27.90 14.88 8.65
CA LYS A 105 -28.60 15.79 9.55
C LYS A 105 -28.45 15.25 10.97
N LEU A 106 -27.84 16.04 11.84
CA LEU A 106 -27.72 15.77 13.27
C LEU A 106 -28.87 16.43 14.03
#